data_AF-A0A4R3ICB3-F1
#
_entry.id   AF-A0A4R3ICB3-F1
#
_cell.length_a   1.000
_cell.length_b   1.000
_cell.length_c   1.000
_cell.angle_alpha   90.00
_cell.angle_beta   90.00
_cell.angle_gamma   90.00
#
_symmetry.space_group_name_H-M   'P 1'
#
loop_
_entity.id
_entity.type
_entity.pdbx_description
1 polymer ?
#
loop_
_entity_poly.entity_id
_entity_poly.type
_entity_poly.pdbx_seq_one_letter_code
_entity_poly.pdbx_strand_id
1 'polypeptide(L)'
;MSTPFAFLLTFIAGGITVWLWMKMSRQVQDERMEEIRHHVEELGGLLISASPVDRHECAFADDFHDPDKVYKFYQVNYDINQERHQGWVIQEMKQPWYGPSGAIHSNWVWHL
;
A
#
# COMPACT_ATOMS: atom_id res chain seq x y z
N MET A 1 35.97 25.12 -16.96
CA MET A 1 35.15 23.98 -16.46
C MET A 1 33.80 24.60 -16.12
N SER A 2 32.61 24.14 -16.51
CA SER A 2 32.18 22.74 -16.68
C SER A 2 30.64 22.70 -16.82
N THR A 3 30.01 23.54 -17.67
CA THR A 3 28.56 23.46 -17.95
C THR A 3 28.07 22.06 -18.35
N PRO A 4 28.76 21.27 -19.22
CA PRO A 4 28.34 19.89 -19.52
C PRO A 4 28.46 18.95 -18.32
N PHE A 5 29.40 19.22 -17.42
CA PHE A 5 29.60 18.48 -16.18
C PHE A 5 28.50 18.77 -15.16
N ALA A 6 28.00 20.02 -15.12
CA ALA A 6 26.83 20.37 -14.33
C ALA A 6 25.58 19.61 -14.81
N PHE A 7 25.31 19.57 -16.12
CA PHE A 7 24.18 18.79 -16.68
C PHE A 7 24.29 17.29 -16.40
N LEU A 8 25.49 16.71 -16.51
CA LEU A 8 25.74 15.31 -16.18
C LEU A 8 25.43 15.01 -14.70
N LEU A 9 25.85 15.88 -13.79
CA LEU A 9 25.56 15.75 -12.36
C LEU A 9 24.06 15.85 -12.07
N THR A 10 23.33 16.78 -12.70
CA THR A 10 21.87 16.87 -12.53
C THR A 10 21.15 15.63 -13.07
N PHE A 11 21.62 15.06 -14.17
CA PHE A 11 21.04 13.84 -14.75
C PHE A 11 21.27 12.61 -13.85
N ILE A 12 22.49 12.44 -13.32
CA ILE A 12 22.82 11.36 -12.39
C ILE A 12 22.03 11.52 -11.09
N ALA A 13 21.96 12.73 -10.53
CA ALA A 13 21.17 13.00 -9.32
C ALA A 13 19.67 12.75 -9.55
N GLY A 14 19.13 13.14 -10.71
CA GLY A 14 17.76 12.84 -11.11
C GLY A 14 17.49 11.34 -11.22
N GLY A 15 18.39 10.58 -11.84
CA GLY A 15 18.27 9.12 -11.96
C GLY A 15 18.29 8.41 -10.61
N ILE A 16 19.21 8.79 -9.72
CA ILE A 16 19.34 8.21 -8.38
C ILE A 16 18.09 8.51 -7.53
N THR A 17 17.56 9.73 -7.60
CA THR A 17 16.35 10.11 -6.85
C THR A 17 15.13 9.31 -7.30
N VAL A 18 14.87 9.20 -8.61
CA VAL A 18 13.77 8.37 -9.13
C VAL A 18 13.93 6.91 -8.73
N TRP A 19 15.15 6.36 -8.76
CA TRP A 19 15.42 5.00 -8.32
C TRP A 19 15.14 4.78 -6.83
N LEU A 20 15.56 5.70 -5.97
CA LEU A 20 15.26 5.65 -4.53
C LEU A 20 13.75 5.68 -4.27
N TRP A 21 13.01 6.51 -5.01
CA TRP A 21 11.55 6.58 -4.91
C TRP A 21 10.88 5.27 -5.34
N MET A 22 11.29 4.68 -6.46
CA MET A 22 10.77 3.38 -6.90
C MET A 22 11.06 2.29 -5.88
N LYS A 23 12.27 2.27 -5.30
CA LYS A 23 12.65 1.30 -4.27
C LYS A 23 11.79 1.45 -3.02
N MET A 24 11.60 2.68 -2.54
CA MET A 24 10.76 2.96 -1.37
C MET A 24 9.29 2.58 -1.63
N SER A 25 8.78 2.85 -2.84
CA SER A 25 7.42 2.45 -3.22
C SER A 25 7.21 0.95 -3.18
N ARG A 26 8.19 0.16 -3.66
CA ARG A 26 8.12 -1.31 -3.59
C ARG A 26 8.18 -1.80 -2.16
N GLN A 27 9.09 -1.26 -1.36
CA GLN A 27 9.22 -1.63 0.05
C GLN A 27 7.90 -1.42 0.81
N VAL A 28 7.22 -0.29 0.61
CA VAL A 28 5.92 -0.03 1.24
C VAL A 28 4.84 -1.00 0.77
N GLN A 29 4.88 -1.44 -0.48
CA GLN A 29 3.95 -2.47 -0.97
C GLN A 29 4.24 -3.82 -0.31
N ASP A 30 5.50 -4.22 -0.22
CA ASP A 30 5.92 -5.48 0.40
C ASP A 30 5.52 -5.51 1.89
N GLU A 31 5.77 -4.42 2.62
CA GLU A 31 5.38 -4.27 4.04
C GLU A 31 3.86 -4.41 4.23
N ARG A 32 3.06 -3.84 3.33
CA ARG A 32 1.59 -3.96 3.39
C ARG A 32 1.11 -5.38 3.09
N MET A 33 1.73 -6.06 2.12
CA MET A 33 1.37 -7.44 1.80
C MET A 33 1.76 -8.38 2.94
N GLU A 34 2.89 -8.11 3.58
CA GLU A 34 3.35 -8.86 4.74
C GLU A 34 2.39 -8.72 5.94
N GLU A 35 1.88 -7.51 6.20
CA GLU A 35 0.87 -7.28 7.24
C GLU A 35 -0.41 -8.09 6.97
N ILE A 36 -0.91 -8.07 5.72
CA ILE A 36 -2.10 -8.84 5.32
C ILE A 36 -1.85 -10.35 5.49
N ARG A 37 -0.68 -10.83 5.07
CA ARG A 37 -0.28 -12.24 5.22
C ARG A 37 -0.27 -12.65 6.70
N HIS A 38 0.38 -11.85 7.53
CA HIS A 38 0.47 -12.10 8.97
C HIS A 38 -0.92 -12.18 9.61
N HIS A 39 -1.81 -11.25 9.29
CA HIS A 39 -3.16 -11.25 9.85
C HIS A 39 -3.99 -12.47 9.42
N VAL A 40 -3.89 -12.91 8.16
CA VAL A 40 -4.53 -14.15 7.70
C VAL A 40 -3.98 -15.37 8.43
N GLU A 41 -2.66 -15.41 8.68
CA GLU A 41 -2.01 -16.49 9.42
C GLU A 41 -2.45 -16.52 10.90
N GLU A 42 -2.65 -15.36 11.54
CA GLU A 42 -3.20 -15.26 12.90
C GLU A 42 -4.63 -15.82 13.01
N LEU A 43 -5.42 -15.71 11.94
CA LEU A 43 -6.75 -16.32 11.84
C LEU A 43 -6.70 -17.85 11.61
N GLY A 44 -5.50 -18.43 11.51
CA GLY A 44 -5.28 -19.84 11.18
C GLY A 44 -5.44 -20.15 9.69
N GLY A 45 -5.41 -19.12 8.85
CA GLY A 45 -5.53 -19.25 7.40
C GLY A 45 -4.20 -19.26 6.66
N LEU A 46 -4.30 -19.55 5.36
CA LEU A 46 -3.21 -19.41 4.39
C LEU A 46 -3.61 -18.34 3.37
N LEU A 47 -2.79 -17.30 3.23
CA LEU A 47 -3.00 -16.31 2.19
C LEU A 47 -2.75 -16.92 0.79
N ILE A 48 -3.75 -16.87 -0.08
CA ILE A 48 -3.63 -17.30 -1.48
C ILE A 48 -3.18 -16.11 -2.33
N SER A 49 -3.83 -14.96 -2.19
CA SER A 49 -3.47 -13.72 -2.87
C SER A 49 -4.02 -12.49 -2.15
N ALA A 50 -3.28 -11.39 -2.24
CA ALA A 50 -3.76 -10.06 -1.85
C ALA A 50 -3.40 -9.10 -2.99
N SER A 51 -4.39 -8.34 -3.45
CA SER A 51 -4.22 -7.42 -4.57
C SER A 51 -4.85 -6.08 -4.24
N PRO A 52 -4.19 -4.95 -4.58
CA PRO A 52 -4.84 -3.66 -4.52
C PRO A 52 -5.99 -3.63 -5.54
N VAL A 53 -7.11 -3.04 -5.14
CA VAL A 53 -8.29 -2.89 -5.99
C VAL A 53 -8.73 -1.43 -6.02
N ASP A 54 -9.46 -1.07 -7.07
CA ASP A 54 -10.07 0.25 -7.12
C ASP A 54 -11.20 0.37 -6.10
N ARG A 55 -11.44 1.60 -5.63
CA ARG A 55 -12.48 1.88 -4.64
C ARG A 55 -13.84 1.33 -5.09
N HIS A 56 -14.18 1.46 -6.37
CA HIS A 56 -15.46 1.01 -6.92
C HIS A 56 -15.64 -0.51 -6.93
N GLU A 57 -14.57 -1.27 -6.75
CA GLU A 57 -14.60 -2.73 -6.73
C GLU A 57 -14.78 -3.28 -5.31
N CYS A 58 -14.53 -2.47 -4.27
CA CYS A 58 -14.68 -2.87 -2.89
C CYS A 58 -16.12 -2.71 -2.40
N ALA A 59 -16.72 -3.80 -1.91
CA ALA A 59 -18.09 -3.83 -1.39
C ALA A 59 -18.34 -2.91 -0.18
N PHE A 60 -17.29 -2.53 0.55
CA PHE A 60 -17.36 -1.70 1.76
C PHE A 60 -16.93 -0.26 1.50
N ALA A 61 -16.68 0.13 0.26
CA ALA A 61 -16.12 1.45 -0.07
C ALA A 61 -16.99 2.64 0.36
N ASP A 62 -18.29 2.45 0.49
CA ASP A 62 -19.25 3.50 0.88
C ASP A 62 -19.16 3.87 2.37
N ASP A 63 -18.43 3.11 3.18
CA ASP A 63 -18.20 3.47 4.58
C ASP A 63 -17.01 4.45 4.77
N PHE A 64 -16.24 4.70 3.69
CA PHE A 64 -14.93 5.37 3.78
C PHE A 64 -14.90 6.73 3.07
N HIS A 65 -15.58 7.74 3.60
CA HIS A 65 -15.72 9.07 2.96
C HIS A 65 -14.99 10.22 3.66
N ASP A 66 -14.22 9.97 4.72
CA ASP A 66 -13.52 11.03 5.45
C ASP A 66 -12.52 11.75 4.52
N PRO A 67 -12.72 13.05 4.24
CA PRO A 67 -11.84 13.80 3.35
C PRO A 67 -10.43 14.00 3.92
N ASP A 68 -10.25 13.84 5.24
CA ASP A 68 -8.95 13.95 5.90
C ASP A 68 -8.14 12.63 5.88
N LYS A 69 -8.71 11.57 5.28
CA LYS A 69 -8.08 10.26 5.18
C LYS A 69 -7.84 9.86 3.73
N VAL A 70 -6.76 9.13 3.52
CA VAL A 70 -6.48 8.40 2.28
C VAL A 70 -6.72 6.91 2.54
N TYR A 71 -7.44 6.28 1.62
CA TYR A 71 -7.80 4.87 1.71
C TYR A 71 -7.09 4.05 0.64
N LYS A 72 -6.63 2.86 1.02
CA LYS A 72 -6.17 1.82 0.09
C LYS A 72 -7.00 0.56 0.32
N PHE A 73 -7.56 0.04 -0.77
CA PHE A 73 -8.42 -1.12 -0.74
C PHE A 73 -7.68 -2.33 -1.29
N TYR A 74 -7.87 -3.46 -0.65
CA TYR A 74 -7.26 -4.73 -1.01
C TYR A 74 -8.34 -5.81 -1.03
N GLN A 75 -8.32 -6.63 -2.08
CA GLN A 75 -9.05 -7.88 -2.11
C GLN A 75 -8.10 -8.99 -1.64
N VAL A 76 -8.56 -9.81 -0.72
CA VAL A 76 -7.76 -10.87 -0.08
C VAL A 76 -8.45 -12.20 -0.30
N ASN A 77 -7.76 -13.12 -0.94
CA ASN A 77 -8.20 -14.50 -1.08
C ASN A 77 -7.34 -15.36 -0.17
N TYR A 78 -7.97 -16.17 0.66
CA TYR A 78 -7.31 -16.96 1.69
C TYR A 78 -8.04 -18.29 1.86
N ASP A 79 -7.35 -19.25 2.44
CA ASP A 79 -7.88 -20.56 2.79
C ASP A 79 -7.93 -20.68 4.31
N ILE A 80 -9.05 -21.10 4.87
CA ILE A 80 -9.15 -21.51 6.27
C ILE A 80 -9.79 -22.89 6.27
N ASN A 81 -9.16 -23.86 6.93
CA ASN A 81 -9.70 -25.23 7.03
C ASN A 81 -10.02 -25.88 5.66
N GLN A 82 -9.25 -25.61 4.61
CA GLN A 82 -9.47 -26.10 3.23
C GLN A 82 -10.67 -25.48 2.51
N GLU A 83 -11.25 -24.42 3.08
CA GLU A 83 -12.29 -23.62 2.44
C GLU A 83 -11.70 -22.31 1.96
N ARG A 84 -11.99 -21.96 0.70
CA ARG A 84 -11.56 -20.70 0.12
C ARG A 84 -12.53 -19.59 0.46
N HIS A 85 -11.99 -18.52 0.98
CA HIS A 85 -12.70 -17.31 1.33
C HIS A 85 -12.14 -16.12 0.56
N GLN A 86 -13.02 -15.15 0.34
CA GLN A 86 -12.68 -13.86 -0.23
C GLN A 86 -13.11 -12.79 0.76
N GLY A 87 -12.18 -11.91 1.11
CA GLY A 87 -12.40 -10.81 2.01
C GLY A 87 -11.80 -9.51 1.47
N TRP A 88 -11.95 -8.46 2.27
CA TRP A 88 -11.51 -7.12 1.95
C TRP A 88 -10.71 -6.54 3.09
N VAL A 89 -9.66 -5.80 2.74
CA VAL A 89 -8.82 -5.10 3.72
C VAL A 89 -8.69 -3.66 3.28
N ILE A 90 -8.94 -2.74 4.21
CA ILE A 90 -8.87 -1.31 3.97
C ILE A 90 -7.80 -0.73 4.89
N GLN A 91 -6.80 -0.09 4.28
CA GLN A 91 -5.83 0.71 5.02
C GLN A 91 -6.30 2.17 5.03
N GLU A 92 -6.65 2.66 6.20
CA GLU A 92 -6.91 4.07 6.45
C GLU A 92 -5.60 4.77 6.79
N MET A 93 -5.32 5.89 6.16
CA MET A 93 -4.12 6.69 6.42
C MET A 93 -4.50 8.14 6.67
N LYS A 94 -4.10 8.68 7.83
CA LYS A 94 -4.20 10.10 8.10
C LYS A 94 -2.93 10.80 7.61
N GLN A 95 -3.09 11.78 6.72
CA GLN A 95 -1.99 12.60 6.23
C GLN A 95 -2.22 14.06 6.64
N PRO A 96 -1.20 14.77 7.17
CA PRO A 96 -1.34 16.16 7.62
C PRO A 96 -1.38 17.16 6.46
N TRP A 97 -0.97 16.77 5.25
CA TRP A 97 -0.87 17.61 4.05
C TRP A 97 -0.62 16.71 2.80
N TYR A 98 -1.00 17.17 1.60
CA TYR A 98 -0.62 16.63 0.27
C TYR A 98 0.90 16.75 -0.04
N GLY A 99 1.76 16.26 0.85
CA GLY A 99 3.22 16.35 0.74
C GLY A 99 3.87 14.98 0.87
N PRO A 100 5.17 14.84 0.52
CA PRO A 100 5.90 13.57 0.56
C PRO A 100 6.10 13.00 1.98
N SER A 101 5.52 13.63 3.00
CA SER A 101 5.52 13.13 4.38
C SER A 101 4.53 11.98 4.50
N GLY A 102 5.05 10.82 4.92
CA GLY A 102 4.29 9.59 5.12
C GLY A 102 3.09 9.77 6.06
N ALA A 103 2.17 8.79 6.02
CA ALA A 103 1.02 8.77 6.92
C ALA A 103 1.47 8.94 8.39
N ILE A 104 0.85 9.87 9.12
CA ILE A 104 1.13 10.04 10.56
C ILE A 104 0.55 8.86 11.34
N HIS A 105 -0.56 8.34 10.85
CA HIS A 105 -1.26 7.24 11.48
C HIS A 105 -1.88 6.38 10.38
N SER A 106 -1.72 5.06 10.52
CA SER A 106 -2.37 4.07 9.69
C SER A 106 -3.23 3.16 10.56
N ASN A 107 -4.46 2.90 10.13
CA ASN A 107 -5.35 1.93 10.74
C ASN A 107 -5.75 0.89 9.69
N TRP A 108 -5.93 -0.36 10.10
CA TRP A 108 -6.36 -1.45 9.23
C TRP A 108 -7.77 -1.89 9.61
N VAL A 109 -8.64 -1.97 8.62
CA VAL A 109 -10.01 -2.47 8.76
C VAL A 109 -10.12 -3.77 7.97
N TRP A 110 -10.56 -4.83 8.65
CA TRP A 110 -10.55 -6.20 8.15
C TRP A 110 -11.98 -6.72 7.97
N HIS A 111 -12.28 -7.19 6.76
CA HIS A 111 -13.51 -7.90 6.43
C HIS A 111 -13.12 -9.27 5.85
N LEU A 112 -12.55 -10.11 6.70
CA LEU A 112 -12.14 -11.51 6.46
C LEU A 112 -13.06 -12.47 7.24
#